data_AF-A0A0D6ADB5-F1
#
_entry.id   AF-A0A0D6ADB5-F1
#
_cell.length_a   1.000
_cell.length_b   1.000
_cell.length_c   1.000
_cell.angle_alpha   90.00
_cell.angle_beta   90.00
_cell.angle_gamma   90.00
#
_symmetry.space_group_name_H-M   'P 1'
#
loop_
_entity.id
_entity.type
_entity.pdbx_description
1 polymer ?
#
loop_
_entity_poly.entity_id
_entity_poly.type
_entity_poly.pdbx_seq_one_letter_code
_entity_poly.pdbx_strand_id
1 'polypeptide(L)'
;MKLYVIYGNQASNQWKKVGEFELNLFINRDFTPIVEHEILTLNSQEIILFNGGKLQISVSYARINRDINIIVISDNKTLINVGGFKSSETSYDPSIIFLTPQGQHLSLMIRN
;
A
#
# COMPACT_ATOMS: atom_id res chain seq x y z
N MET A 1 -7.45 -8.78 -4.32
CA MET A 1 -7.02 -7.61 -3.52
C MET A 1 -5.52 -7.42 -3.62
N LYS A 2 -5.11 -6.26 -4.14
CA LYS A 2 -3.72 -5.94 -4.45
C LYS A 2 -3.38 -4.53 -4.04
N LEU A 3 -2.10 -4.30 -3.78
CA LEU A 3 -1.50 -2.99 -3.72
C LEU A 3 -1.07 -2.58 -5.13
N TYR A 4 -1.58 -1.43 -5.58
CA TYR A 4 -1.13 -0.74 -6.79
C TYR A 4 -0.26 0.42 -6.39
N VAL A 5 0.91 0.51 -7.01
CA VAL A 5 1.87 1.60 -6.81
C VAL A 5 1.97 2.37 -8.12
N ILE A 6 1.54 3.62 -8.09
CA ILE A 6 1.43 4.46 -9.28
C ILE A 6 2.27 5.71 -9.07
N TYR A 7 3.17 5.99 -10.01
CA TYR A 7 3.86 7.26 -10.13
C TYR A 7 2.93 8.25 -10.78
N GLY A 8 2.81 9.43 -10.18
CA GLY A 8 1.91 10.46 -10.66
C GLY A 8 1.11 11.12 -9.57
N ASN A 9 0.62 12.31 -9.89
CA ASN A 9 -0.47 12.93 -9.16
C ASN A 9 -1.33 13.75 -10.13
N GLN A 10 -2.35 14.38 -9.58
CA GLN A 10 -3.21 15.28 -10.34
C GLN A 10 -2.46 16.46 -10.97
N ALA A 11 -1.42 16.98 -10.32
CA ALA A 11 -0.65 18.13 -10.82
C ALA A 11 0.25 17.77 -12.03
N SER A 12 0.84 16.58 -12.06
CA SER A 12 1.64 16.11 -13.18
C SER A 12 0.80 15.54 -14.32
N ASN A 13 -0.44 15.11 -14.03
CA ASN A 13 -1.36 14.39 -14.93
C ASN A 13 -0.71 13.15 -15.61
N GLN A 14 0.39 12.66 -15.05
CA GLN A 14 1.15 11.52 -15.56
C GLN A 14 0.95 10.38 -14.59
N TRP A 15 0.13 9.40 -14.95
CA TRP A 15 -0.09 8.21 -14.13
C TRP A 15 0.60 7.01 -14.78
N LYS A 16 1.63 6.47 -14.12
CA LYS A 16 2.38 5.30 -14.59
C LYS A 16 2.50 4.25 -13.49
N LYS A 17 2.07 3.02 -13.78
CA LYS A 17 2.20 1.90 -12.84
C LYS A 17 3.69 1.59 -12.60
N VAL A 18 4.10 1.60 -11.35
CA VAL A 18 5.42 1.19 -10.88
C VAL A 18 5.40 -0.28 -10.49
N GLY A 19 4.34 -0.70 -9.80
CA GLY A 19 4.19 -2.08 -9.33
C GLY A 19 2.76 -2.44 -8.98
N GLU A 20 2.51 -3.74 -8.89
CA GLU A 20 1.26 -4.35 -8.48
C GLU A 20 1.60 -5.61 -7.69
N PHE A 21 1.06 -5.72 -6.48
CA PHE A 21 1.44 -6.78 -5.53
C PHE A 21 0.19 -7.37 -4.88
N GLU A 22 0.03 -8.68 -4.97
CA GLU A 22 -1.04 -9.41 -4.28
C GLU A 22 -0.87 -9.28 -2.76
N LEU A 23 -1.97 -9.02 -2.05
CA LEU A 23 -1.98 -9.17 -0.60
C LEU A 23 -2.33 -10.63 -0.27
N ASN A 24 -1.60 -11.20 0.67
CA ASN A 24 -1.75 -12.58 1.11
C ASN A 24 -2.54 -12.64 2.43
N LEU A 25 -3.24 -13.74 2.67
CA LEU A 25 -3.89 -13.95 3.95
C LEU A 25 -2.87 -13.88 5.09
N PHE A 26 -3.23 -13.19 6.16
CA PHE A 26 -2.45 -13.18 7.39
C PHE A 26 -2.57 -14.56 8.05
N ILE A 27 -1.44 -15.23 8.19
CA ILE A 27 -1.37 -16.54 8.86
C ILE A 27 -0.68 -16.29 10.20
N ASN A 28 -1.43 -16.39 11.31
CA ASN A 28 -0.84 -16.16 12.62
C ASN A 28 -0.88 -17.34 13.59
N ARG A 29 -1.74 -18.34 13.55
CA ARG A 29 -1.80 -19.43 14.58
C ARG A 29 -2.20 -19.00 16.00
N ASP A 30 -1.87 -17.79 16.47
CA ASP A 30 -2.26 -17.30 17.80
C ASP A 30 -3.57 -16.48 17.79
N PHE A 31 -4.08 -16.11 16.60
CA PHE A 31 -5.38 -15.44 16.47
C PHE A 31 -6.52 -16.45 16.28
N THR A 32 -7.72 -16.06 16.68
CA THR A 32 -8.94 -16.83 16.39
C THR A 32 -9.10 -16.97 14.87
N PRO A 33 -9.38 -18.18 14.33
CA PRO A 33 -9.38 -18.44 12.88
C PRO A 33 -10.28 -17.52 12.05
N ILE A 34 -11.35 -16.99 12.66
CA ILE A 34 -12.30 -16.09 12.00
C ILE A 34 -11.67 -14.75 11.63
N VAL A 35 -10.69 -14.27 12.40
CA VAL A 35 -10.02 -12.98 12.16
C VAL A 35 -8.90 -13.13 11.12
N GLU A 36 -8.24 -14.29 11.08
CA GLU A 36 -7.13 -14.56 10.15
C GLU A 36 -7.55 -14.56 8.67
N HIS A 37 -8.76 -15.04 8.37
CA HIS A 37 -9.26 -15.10 7.00
C HIS A 37 -9.69 -13.74 6.43
N GLU A 38 -9.84 -12.74 7.30
CA GLU A 38 -10.32 -11.40 6.94
C GLU A 38 -9.20 -10.36 6.82
N ILE A 39 -7.99 -10.69 7.29
CA ILE A 39 -6.82 -9.80 7.21
C ILE A 39 -5.93 -10.24 6.07
N LEU A 40 -5.69 -9.32 5.14
CA LEU A 40 -4.75 -9.47 4.05
C LEU A 40 -3.51 -8.61 4.31
N THR A 41 -2.34 -9.10 3.95
CA THR A 41 -1.05 -8.45 4.22
C THR A 41 -0.12 -8.51 3.02
N LEU A 42 0.67 -7.45 2.87
CA LEU A 42 1.87 -7.45 2.04
C LEU A 42 3.04 -7.18 2.98
N ASN A 43 3.89 -8.18 3.17
CA ASN A 43 5.04 -8.08 4.08
C ASN A 43 6.23 -7.49 3.33
N SER A 44 6.62 -6.26 3.70
CA SER A 44 7.85 -5.57 3.30
C SER A 44 8.31 -5.84 1.85
N GLN A 45 7.52 -5.35 0.89
CA GLN A 45 7.84 -5.45 -0.53
C GLN A 45 8.79 -4.33 -0.97
N GLU A 46 9.95 -4.68 -1.52
CA GLU A 46 10.86 -3.72 -2.15
C GLU A 46 10.31 -3.26 -3.51
N ILE A 47 10.44 -1.96 -3.77
CA ILE A 47 10.09 -1.32 -5.04
C ILE A 47 11.24 -0.40 -5.45
N ILE A 48 11.64 -0.53 -6.72
CA ILE A 48 12.61 0.36 -7.36
C ILE A 48 11.85 1.39 -8.19
N LEU A 49 12.03 2.66 -7.87
CA LEU A 49 11.41 3.78 -8.56
C LEU A 49 12.14 4.11 -9.87
N PHE A 50 11.52 4.90 -10.75
CA PHE A 50 12.11 5.25 -12.05
C PHE A 50 13.42 6.04 -11.96
N ASN A 51 13.68 6.70 -10.83
CA ASN A 51 14.94 7.40 -10.57
C ASN A 51 15.98 6.53 -9.84
N GLY A 52 15.70 5.23 -9.66
CA GLY A 52 16.56 4.29 -8.93
C GLY A 52 16.38 4.31 -7.40
N GLY A 53 15.54 5.20 -6.86
CA GLY A 53 15.20 5.22 -5.44
C GLY A 53 14.53 3.92 -5.00
N LYS A 54 14.81 3.48 -3.78
CA LYS A 54 14.24 2.26 -3.21
C LYS A 54 13.27 2.57 -2.08
N LEU A 55 12.14 1.90 -2.10
CA LEU A 55 11.15 1.91 -1.03
C LEU A 55 10.84 0.47 -0.60
N GLN A 56 10.57 0.29 0.68
CA GLN A 56 9.92 -0.90 1.20
C GLN A 56 8.50 -0.54 1.62
N ILE A 57 7.52 -1.30 1.16
CA ILE A 57 6.11 -1.06 1.47
C ILE A 57 5.54 -2.27 2.19
N SER A 58 4.93 -2.03 3.34
CA SER A 58 4.11 -3.02 4.04
C SER A 58 2.68 -2.54 4.12
N VAL A 59 1.75 -3.48 4.01
CA VAL A 59 0.32 -3.18 4.02
C VAL A 59 -0.40 -4.23 4.85
N SER A 60 -1.38 -3.80 5.64
CA SER A 60 -2.44 -4.68 6.14
C SER A 60 -3.80 -4.13 5.77
N TYR A 61 -4.71 -5.02 5.42
CA TYR A 61 -6.08 -4.70 5.03
C TYR A 61 -7.05 -5.67 5.70
N ALA A 62 -7.92 -5.16 6.57
CA ALA A 62 -8.98 -5.95 7.19
C ALA A 62 -10.29 -5.74 6.43
N ARG A 63 -10.79 -6.80 5.78
CA ARG A 63 -12.02 -6.75 4.96
C ARG A 63 -13.26 -6.37 5.76
N ILE A 64 -13.39 -6.89 6.97
CA ILE A 64 -14.58 -6.74 7.83
C ILE A 64 -15.00 -5.28 8.04
N ASN A 65 -14.04 -4.38 8.18
CA ASN A 65 -14.26 -2.95 8.42
C ASN A 65 -13.61 -2.07 7.35
N ARG A 66 -12.96 -2.68 6.36
CA ARG A 66 -12.18 -2.02 5.30
C ARG A 66 -11.06 -1.13 5.86
N ASP A 67 -10.53 -1.51 7.02
CA ASP A 67 -9.39 -0.87 7.65
C ASP A 67 -8.12 -1.16 6.85
N ILE A 68 -7.30 -0.15 6.70
CA ILE A 68 -6.06 -0.18 5.96
C ILE A 68 -4.98 0.44 6.83
N ASN A 69 -3.85 -0.25 6.93
CA ASN A 69 -2.61 0.33 7.42
C ASN A 69 -1.54 0.23 6.34
N ILE A 70 -0.84 1.33 6.08
CA ILE A 70 0.27 1.37 5.12
C ILE A 70 1.51 1.93 5.80
N ILE A 71 2.61 1.20 5.65
CA ILE A 71 3.94 1.61 6.10
C ILE A 71 4.85 1.71 4.87
N VAL A 72 5.52 2.85 4.72
CA VAL A 72 6.54 3.07 3.70
C VAL A 72 7.86 3.39 4.38
N ILE A 73 8.89 2.64 4.03
CA ILE A 73 10.26 2.80 4.54
C ILE A 73 11.19 3.14 3.38
N SER A 74 12.12 4.05 3.60
CA SER A 74 13.22 4.36 2.69
C SER A 74 14.49 4.54 3.51
N ASP A 75 15.60 3.94 3.08
CA ASP A 75 16.89 4.01 3.76
C ASP A 75 16.80 3.69 5.28
N ASN A 76 16.05 2.63 5.62
CA ASN A 76 15.76 2.20 6.99
C ASN A 76 15.03 3.23 7.88
N LYS A 77 14.41 4.25 7.29
CA LYS A 77 13.58 5.24 7.98
C LYS A 77 12.13 5.12 7.53
N THR A 78 11.21 5.15 8.49
CA THR A 78 9.77 5.23 8.22
C THR A 78 9.45 6.60 7.64
N LEU A 79 8.99 6.64 6.39
CA LEU A 79 8.48 7.84 5.74
C LEU A 79 6.99 8.04 6.01
N ILE A 80 6.23 6.95 5.97
CA ILE A 80 4.79 6.93 6.17
C ILE A 80 4.45 5.76 7.09
N ASN A 81 3.57 6.02 8.06
CA ASN A 81 2.89 5.01 8.86
C ASN A 81 1.50 5.55 9.17
N VAL A 82 0.52 5.17 8.35
CA VAL A 82 -0.83 5.72 8.44
C VAL A 82 -1.88 4.62 8.31
N GLY A 83 -2.88 4.73 9.18
CA GLY A 83 -4.10 3.92 9.15
C GLY A 83 -5.29 4.71 8.61
N GLY A 84 -6.33 4.01 8.18
CA GLY A 84 -7.58 4.62 7.73
C GLY A 84 -8.60 3.59 7.29
N PHE A 85 -9.71 4.04 6.72
CA PHE A 85 -10.77 3.15 6.24
C PHE A 85 -11.10 3.47 4.79
N LYS A 86 -11.23 2.44 3.95
CA LYS A 86 -11.75 2.64 2.59
C LYS A 86 -13.27 2.71 2.60
N SER A 87 -13.82 3.67 1.85
CA SER A 87 -15.26 3.80 1.62
C SER A 87 -15.84 2.67 0.77
N SER A 88 -15.02 2.03 -0.08
CA SER A 88 -15.37 0.89 -0.94
C SER A 88 -14.12 0.07 -1.32
N GLU A 89 -14.30 -1.23 -1.57
CA GLU A 89 -13.24 -2.12 -2.10
C GLU A 89 -13.02 -1.96 -3.61
N THR A 90 -14.01 -1.40 -4.31
CA THR A 90 -14.02 -1.25 -5.78
C THR A 90 -13.67 0.16 -6.24
N SER A 91 -13.55 1.13 -5.32
CA SER A 91 -13.21 2.52 -5.66
C SER A 91 -11.81 2.62 -6.24
N TYR A 92 -11.63 3.48 -7.24
CA TYR A 92 -10.31 3.80 -7.80
C TYR A 92 -9.56 4.88 -7.01
N ASP A 93 -10.06 5.24 -5.83
CA ASP A 93 -9.48 6.30 -5.04
C ASP A 93 -8.18 5.83 -4.36
N PRO A 94 -7.11 6.62 -4.46
CA PRO A 94 -5.84 6.29 -3.82
C PRO A 94 -6.02 6.26 -2.31
N SER A 95 -5.42 5.26 -1.68
CA SER A 95 -5.41 5.16 -0.23
C SER A 95 -4.50 6.21 0.39
N ILE A 96 -3.34 6.47 -0.23
CA ILE A 96 -2.46 7.61 0.09
C ILE A 96 -1.80 8.15 -1.17
N ILE A 97 -1.48 9.45 -1.16
CA ILE A 97 -0.62 10.10 -2.14
C ILE A 97 0.44 10.89 -1.38
N PHE A 98 1.72 10.72 -1.72
CA PHE A 98 2.82 11.40 -1.05
C PHE A 98 3.97 11.72 -2.00
N LEU A 99 4.87 12.61 -1.57
CA LEU A 99 6.09 12.95 -2.27
C LEU A 99 7.25 12.16 -1.68
N THR A 100 8.01 11.43 -2.49
CA THR A 100 9.21 10.73 -2.04
C THR A 100 10.35 11.72 -1.74
N PRO A 101 11.36 11.33 -0.96
CA PRO A 101 12.52 12.20 -0.68
C PRO A 101 13.23 12.70 -1.94
N GLN A 102 13.17 11.95 -3.03
CA GLN A 102 13.75 12.30 -4.33
C GLN A 102 12.79 13.07 -5.25
N GLY A 103 11.66 13.56 -4.72
CA GLY A 103 10.75 14.45 -5.44
C GLY A 103 9.75 13.77 -6.38
N GLN A 104 9.50 12.47 -6.23
CA GLN A 104 8.52 11.76 -7.06
C GLN A 104 7.19 11.63 -6.32
N HIS A 105 6.08 11.98 -6.98
CA HIS A 105 4.76 11.75 -6.43
C HIS A 105 4.37 10.28 -6.62
N LEU A 106 4.03 9.62 -5.52
CA LEU A 106 3.54 8.26 -5.50
C LEU A 106 2.14 8.20 -4.92
N SER A 107 1.33 7.37 -5.54
CA SER A 107 0.00 7.01 -5.11
C SER A 107 -0.03 5.52 -4.82
N LEU A 108 -0.51 5.15 -3.63
CA LEU A 108 -0.73 3.77 -3.23
C LEU A 108 -2.21 3.52 -3.13
N MET A 109 -2.67 2.45 -3.78
CA MET A 109 -4.08 2.09 -3.83
C MET A 109 -4.24 0.62 -3.52
N ILE A 110 -5.10 0.31 -2.55
CA ILE A 110 -5.60 -1.05 -2.33
C ILE A 110 -6.94 -1.18 -3.05
N ARG A 111 -7.09 -2.23 -3.86
CA ARG A 111 -8.36 -2.60 -4.52
C ARG A 111 -8.43 -4.10 -4.78
N ASN A 112 -9.64 -4.61 -5.02
CA ASN A 112 -9.81 -6.02 -5.36
C ASN A 112 -9.18 -6.38 -6.71
#